data_AF-A0AAP8N4V0-F1
#
_entry.id   AF-A0AAP8N4V0-F1
#
_cell.length_a   1.000
_cell.length_b   1.000
_cell.length_c   1.000
_cell.angle_alpha   90.00
_cell.angle_beta   90.00
_cell.angle_gamma   90.00
#
_symmetry.space_group_name_H-M   'P 1'
#
loop_
_entity.id
_entity.type
_entity.pdbx_description
1 polymer ?
#
loop_
_entity_poly.entity_id
_entity_poly.type
_entity_poly.pdbx_seq_one_letter_code
_entity_poly.pdbx_strand_id
1 'polypeptide(L)' 'QLTTIIEGVPAGLPILSEEINVELRRRQGGYGRGRRMQIEKDTALITSGVRHGYTLGSPIALVVENKDFTHWTNIM' A
#
# COMPACT_ATOMS: atom_id res chain seq x y z
N GLN A 1 6.30 -3.02 9.10
CA GLN A 1 6.05 -2.41 7.77
C GLN A 1 5.96 -3.53 6.73
N LEU A 2 5.16 -3.33 5.68
CA LEU A 2 5.12 -4.20 4.50
C LEU A 2 5.64 -3.41 3.29
N THR A 3 6.43 -4.05 2.43
CA THR A 3 6.99 -3.43 1.22
C THR A 3 6.86 -4.37 0.03
N THR A 4 6.46 -3.80 -1.11
CA THR A 4 6.43 -4.46 -2.41
C THR A 4 7.24 -3.63 -3.40
N ILE A 5 7.93 -4.32 -4.31
CA ILE A 5 8.63 -3.71 -5.44
C ILE A 5 8.05 -4.31 -6.72
N ILE A 6 7.70 -3.45 -7.67
CA ILE A 6 7.19 -3.83 -8.99
C ILE A 6 8.20 -3.36 -10.04
N GLU A 7 8.66 -4.31 -10.85
CA GLU A 7 9.64 -4.13 -11.92
C GLU A 7 8.98 -4.27 -13.30
N GLY A 8 9.57 -3.66 -14.32
CA GLY A 8 9.12 -3.82 -15.72
C GLY A 8 7.86 -3.03 -16.11
N VAL A 9 7.42 -2.09 -15.29
CA VAL A 9 6.29 -1.21 -15.63
C VAL A 9 6.76 -0.15 -16.63
N PRO A 10 6.08 0.04 -17.78
CA PRO A 10 6.44 1.09 -18.74
C PRO A 10 6.37 2.49 -18.12
N ALA A 11 7.18 3.43 -18.62
CA ALA A 11 7.10 4.84 -18.24
C ALA A 11 5.82 5.50 -18.81
N GLY A 12 5.30 6.51 -18.11
CA GLY A 12 4.16 7.32 -18.55
C GLY A 12 2.78 6.76 -18.20
N LEU A 13 2.69 5.65 -17.46
CA LEU A 13 1.42 5.16 -16.94
C LEU A 13 0.95 6.09 -15.80
N PRO A 14 -0.28 6.63 -15.85
CA PRO A 14 -0.83 7.40 -14.75
C PRO A 14 -1.11 6.48 -13.55
N ILE A 15 -0.68 6.89 -12.36
CA ILE A 15 -0.96 6.19 -11.11
C ILE A 15 -0.89 7.16 -9.93
N LEU A 16 -1.93 7.12 -9.09
CA LEU A 16 -2.02 7.85 -7.83
C LEU A 16 -2.16 6.90 -6.65
N SER A 17 -1.65 7.31 -5.48
CA SER A 17 -1.77 6.55 -4.23
C SER A 17 -3.24 6.32 -3.83
N GLU A 18 -4.13 7.25 -4.19
CA GLU A 18 -5.56 7.20 -3.91
C GLU A 18 -6.22 6.01 -4.60
N GLU A 19 -5.81 5.69 -5.83
CA GLU A 19 -6.32 4.55 -6.60
C GLU A 19 -5.91 3.23 -5.93
N ILE A 20 -4.67 3.15 -5.45
CA ILE A 20 -4.17 2.00 -4.67
C ILE A 20 -4.95 1.86 -3.36
N ASN A 21 -5.26 2.98 -2.70
CA ASN A 21 -6.01 3.00 -1.44
C ASN A 21 -7.49 2.58 -1.61
N VAL A 22 -8.09 2.74 -2.80
CA VAL A 22 -9.42 2.17 -3.09
C VAL A 22 -9.34 0.65 -3.07
N GLU A 23 -8.33 0.07 -3.71
CA GLU A 23 -8.13 -1.37 -3.78
C GLU A 23 -7.79 -1.98 -2.41
N LEU A 24 -6.95 -1.30 -1.61
CA LEU A 24 -6.67 -1.70 -0.23
C LEU A 24 -7.94 -1.71 0.63
N ARG A 25 -8.80 -0.68 0.52
CA ARG A 25 -10.09 -0.66 1.23
C ARG A 25 -11.01 -1.80 0.79
N ARG A 26 -11.07 -2.10 -0.51
CA ARG A 26 -11.85 -3.22 -1.02
C ARG A 26 -11.38 -4.55 -0.43
N ARG A 27 -10.07 -4.74 -0.28
CA ARG A 27 -9.45 -5.92 0.36
C ARG A 27 -9.83 -6.08 1.83
N GLN A 28 -9.94 -4.97 2.56
CA GLN A 28 -10.32 -4.97 3.99
C GLN A 28 -11.81 -5.26 4.21
N GLY A 29 -12.66 -5.03 3.20
CA GLY A 29 -14.09 -5.35 3.23
C GLY A 29 -14.44 -6.83 3.00
N GLY A 30 -15.73 -7.14 3.10
CA GLY A 30 -16.30 -8.46 2.82
C GLY A 30 -16.83 -9.20 4.06
N TYR A 31 -17.89 -9.99 3.86
CA TYR A 31 -18.51 -10.78 4.94
C TYR A 31 -17.50 -11.78 5.53
N GLY A 32 -17.51 -11.93 6.86
CA GLY A 32 -16.60 -12.83 7.58
C GLY A 32 -15.20 -12.26 7.87
N ARG A 33 -14.87 -11.03 7.45
CA ARG A 33 -13.61 -10.38 7.85
C ARG A 33 -13.66 -9.95 9.32
N GLY A 34 -12.57 -10.19 10.04
CA GLY A 34 -12.46 -9.91 11.47
C GLY A 34 -12.48 -8.42 11.83
N ARG A 35 -12.74 -8.11 13.11
CA ARG A 35 -12.90 -6.74 13.63
C ARG A 35 -11.72 -5.81 13.32
N ARG A 36 -10.49 -6.35 13.25
CA ARG A 36 -9.28 -5.57 12.93
C ARG A 36 -9.38 -4.85 11.59
N MET A 37 -9.92 -5.51 10.56
CA MET A 37 -10.08 -4.93 9.22
C MET A 37 -11.17 -3.83 9.15
N GLN A 38 -12.00 -3.70 10.19
CA GLN A 38 -13.01 -2.63 10.31
C GLN A 38 -12.42 -1.35 10.94
N ILE A 39 -11.31 -1.47 11.66
CA ILE A 39 -10.70 -0.40 12.45
C ILE A 39 -9.44 0.13 11.76
N GLU A 40 -8.60 -0.77 11.23
CA GLU A 40 -7.42 -0.39 10.46
C GLU A 40 -7.80 0.15 9.08
N LYS A 41 -7.16 1.25 8.69
CA LYS A 41 -7.23 1.79 7.32
C LYS A 41 -5.85 1.69 6.71
N ASP A 42 -5.68 0.70 5.84
CA ASP A 42 -4.43 0.50 5.11
C ASP A 42 -4.29 1.60 4.06
N THR A 43 -3.09 2.19 4.00
CA THR A 43 -2.73 3.19 3.00
C THR A 43 -1.39 2.84 2.38
N ALA A 44 -1.29 2.96 1.06
CA ALA A 44 -0.05 2.78 0.33
C ALA A 44 0.68 4.12 0.19
N LEU A 45 1.97 4.11 0.50
CA LEU A 45 2.92 5.16 0.18
C LEU A 45 3.78 4.70 -1.00
N ILE A 46 3.83 5.51 -2.05
CA ILE A 46 4.75 5.29 -3.17
C ILE A 46 6.09 5.95 -2.83
N THR A 47 7.17 5.16 -2.74
CA THR A 47 8.50 5.65 -2.34
C THR A 47 9.51 5.66 -3.48
N SER A 48 9.20 5.05 -4.63
CA SER A 48 10.03 5.10 -5.84
C SER A 48 9.20 4.91 -7.12
N GLY A 49 9.82 5.17 -8.27
CA GLY A 49 9.29 4.77 -9.58
C GLY A 49 8.13 5.60 -10.13
N VAL A 50 7.60 6.56 -9.37
CA VAL A 50 6.51 7.44 -9.78
C VAL A 50 6.88 8.90 -9.48
N ARG A 51 6.59 9.80 -10.40
CA ARG A 51 6.77 11.25 -10.22
C ARG A 51 5.63 12.01 -10.89
N HIS A 52 5.07 13.01 -10.20
CA HIS A 52 3.94 13.81 -10.68
C HIS A 52 2.73 12.97 -11.16
N GLY A 53 2.49 11.81 -10.54
CA GLY A 53 1.38 10.93 -10.88
C GLY A 53 1.63 10.01 -12.09
N TYR A 54 2.87 9.90 -12.57
CA TYR A 54 3.24 9.03 -13.69
C TYR A 54 4.40 8.12 -13.36
N THR A 55 4.38 6.89 -13.87
CA THR A 55 5.49 5.94 -13.75
C THR A 55 6.71 6.40 -14.54
N LEU A 56 7.90 6.07 -14.05
CA LEU A 56 9.18 6.47 -14.64
C LEU A 56 9.85 5.37 -15.48
N GLY A 57 9.32 4.15 -15.49
CA GLY A 57 9.99 2.98 -16.06
C GLY A 57 11.00 2.31 -15.11
N SER A 58 11.44 3.03 -14.08
CA SER A 58 12.24 2.49 -12.98
C SER A 58 11.36 1.72 -11.97
N PRO A 59 11.95 0.91 -11.07
CA PRO A 59 11.20 0.10 -10.11
C PRO A 59 10.29 0.94 -9.21
N ILE A 60 9.07 0.47 -9.00
CA ILE A 60 8.06 1.12 -8.16
C ILE A 60 8.02 0.44 -6.80
N ALA A 61 8.34 1.18 -5.75
CA ALA A 61 8.26 0.71 -4.37
C ALA A 61 6.98 1.23 -3.71
N LEU A 62 6.23 0.30 -3.12
CA LEU A 62 5.02 0.58 -2.35
C LEU A 62 5.25 0.15 -0.91
N VAL A 63 4.86 1.01 0.02
CA VAL A 63 4.96 0.78 1.46
C VAL A 63 3.56 0.83 2.08
N VAL A 64 3.22 -0.18 2.87
CA VAL A 64 2.04 -0.17 3.74
C VAL A 64 2.49 -0.28 5.19
N GLU A 65 2.11 0.69 6.01
CA GLU A 65 2.44 0.71 7.43
C GLU A 65 1.60 -0.31 8.19
N ASN A 66 2.25 -1.08 9.08
CA ASN A 66 1.54 -1.97 10.00
C ASN A 66 1.32 -1.23 11.33
N LYS A 67 0.16 -0.62 11.47
CA LYS A 67 -0.19 0.20 12.65
C LYS A 67 -0.24 -0.61 13.94
N ASP A 68 -0.58 -1.89 13.86
CA ASP A 68 -0.67 -2.76 15.04
C ASP A 68 0.70 -3.08 15.66
N PHE A 69 1.80 -2.92 14.90
CA PHE A 69 3.15 -3.25 15.38
C PHE A 69 3.51 -2.55 16.70
N THR A 70 2.93 -1.37 16.98
CA THR A 70 3.13 -0.64 18.25
C THR A 70 2.73 -1.44 19.49
N HIS A 71 1.78 -2.36 19.38
CA HIS A 71 1.34 -3.22 20.49
C HIS A 71 2.22 -4.47 20.68
N TRP A 72 3.11 -4.76 19.73
CA TRP A 72 3.94 -5.98 19.72
C TRP A 72 5.40 -5.74 20.12
N THR A 73 5.76 -4.48 20.43
CA THR A 73 7.14 -4.07 20.75
C THR A 73 7.72 -4.70 22.01
N ASN A 74 6.89 -5.18 22.93
CA ASN A 74 7.33 -5.83 24.17
C ASN A 74 7.28 -7.37 24.10
N ILE A 75 6.70 -7.92 23.04
CA ILE A 75 6.47 -9.37 22.86
C ILE A 75 7.47 -9.95 21.87
N MET A 76 7.87 -9.17 20.86
CA MET A 76 9.01 -9.44 19.99
C MET A 76 10.27 -8.74 20.50
#